data_AF-A0A2W6MX58-F1
#
_entry.id   AF-A0A2W6MX58-F1
#
_cell.length_a   1.000
_cell.length_b   1.000
_cell.length_c   1.000
_cell.angle_alpha   90.00
_cell.angle_beta   90.00
_cell.angle_gamma   90.00
#
_symmetry.space_group_name_H-M   'P 1'
#
loop_
_entity.id
_entity.type
_entity.pdbx_description
1 polymer ?
#
loop_
_entity_poly.entity_id
_entity_poly.type
_entity_poly.pdbx_seq_one_letter_code
_entity_poly.pdbx_strand_id
1 'polypeptide(L)'
;MEDRFLTYDEVLKQTGEKRHLLLGNGFSMAYNKERFSFASLLQSAIDKGIIKENSKIHQIFKNNNTSDFEEVVKILENTSKIIQIYTQDEKLCKQLLEDSKKLKQFLVDIITNNHPEKITEISDDKFFLTIDFIKEYKNIYSLNYDLLLYWTTEKLREKIKNKQIQDSTKVFIDGFCNGKNGNEVVFDNNSHGNTCFYLHGALHIFDSGDEIIKKTYSRTGKPLKRQTEEELNNNRYPVFVSEGTSEQKKTKIIHNAYLNHCYKSLCAIDGDLVVFGTTLKSNDEHIQDAILTSKIKNIYFGVSDLNKGQQELLDFIEKNNNLEKNKKQIFFYDYKSVKIW
;
A
#
# COMPACT_ATOMS: atom_id res chain seq x y z
N MET A 1 28.37 0.37 8.09
CA MET A 1 27.44 1.34 7.48
C MET A 1 28.28 2.55 7.12
N GLU A 2 28.21 3.04 5.88
CA GLU A 2 28.66 4.41 5.64
C GLU A 2 27.59 5.32 6.24
N ASP A 3 27.95 6.12 7.25
CA ASP A 3 27.05 7.05 7.97
C ASP A 3 26.66 8.26 7.09
N ARG A 4 26.37 8.02 5.82
CA ARG A 4 26.05 9.05 4.84
C ARG A 4 24.55 9.14 4.65
N PHE A 5 23.98 10.29 5.01
CA PHE A 5 22.60 10.62 4.72
C PHE A 5 22.49 11.25 3.32
N LEU A 6 21.94 10.50 2.36
CA LEU A 6 21.94 10.85 0.94
C LEU A 6 20.81 11.82 0.57
N THR A 7 20.98 12.56 -0.51
CA THR A 7 19.89 13.18 -1.27
C THR A 7 19.31 12.21 -2.30
N TYR A 8 18.09 12.45 -2.75
CA TYR A 8 17.44 11.63 -3.76
C TYR A 8 18.21 11.63 -5.10
N ASP A 9 18.76 12.77 -5.49
CA ASP A 9 19.61 12.87 -6.69
C ASP A 9 20.86 12.00 -6.58
N GLU A 10 21.44 11.86 -5.38
CA GLU A 10 22.54 10.92 -5.14
C GLU A 10 22.08 9.47 -5.24
N VAL A 11 20.89 9.14 -4.72
CA VAL A 11 20.29 7.80 -4.88
C VAL A 11 20.13 7.45 -6.36
N LEU A 12 19.62 8.38 -7.17
CA LEU A 12 19.48 8.18 -8.62
C LEU A 12 20.82 8.00 -9.34
N LYS A 13 21.90 8.62 -8.85
CA LYS A 13 23.25 8.46 -9.40
C LYS A 13 23.92 7.15 -8.98
N GLN A 14 23.61 6.64 -7.78
CA GLN A 14 24.19 5.41 -7.24
C GLN A 14 23.47 4.14 -7.71
N THR A 15 22.18 4.25 -8.03
CA THR A 15 21.38 3.11 -8.50
C THR A 15 21.59 2.85 -10.00
N GLY A 16 21.50 1.58 -10.41
CA GLY A 16 21.53 1.21 -11.84
C GLY A 16 20.18 1.41 -12.54
N GLU A 17 20.09 1.02 -13.81
CA GLU A 17 18.83 1.03 -14.58
C GLU A 17 17.78 0.06 -14.02
N LYS A 18 18.22 -1.03 -13.38
CA LYS A 18 17.36 -1.99 -12.68
C LYS A 18 17.07 -1.51 -11.26
N ARG A 19 16.39 -0.37 -11.14
CA ARG A 19 15.89 0.17 -9.87
C ARG A 19 14.39 -0.02 -9.74
N HIS A 20 13.94 -0.39 -8.56
CA HIS A 20 12.53 -0.61 -8.22
C HIS A 20 12.10 0.30 -7.09
N LEU A 21 10.82 0.61 -7.02
CA LEU A 21 10.23 1.49 -6.01
C LEU A 21 9.26 0.70 -5.14
N LEU A 22 9.38 0.85 -3.83
CA LEU A 22 8.36 0.44 -2.87
C LEU A 22 7.72 1.68 -2.25
N LEU A 23 6.43 1.87 -2.49
CA LEU A 23 5.62 2.96 -1.98
C LEU A 23 4.83 2.51 -0.76
N GLY A 24 4.96 3.27 0.34
CA GLY A 24 4.09 3.19 1.49
C GLY A 24 3.24 4.42 1.69
N ASN A 25 2.51 4.48 2.81
CA ASN A 25 1.48 5.50 3.06
C ASN A 25 2.01 6.94 3.04
N GLY A 26 3.32 7.12 3.26
CA GLY A 26 3.98 8.41 3.10
C GLY A 26 3.87 9.00 1.69
N PHE A 27 3.70 8.18 0.64
CA PHE A 27 3.36 8.66 -0.71
C PHE A 27 2.05 9.45 -0.70
N SER A 28 1.03 8.96 0.00
CA SER A 28 -0.30 9.56 0.04
C SER A 28 -0.37 10.71 1.03
N MET A 29 0.35 10.59 2.15
CA MET A 29 0.55 11.70 3.09
C MET A 29 1.31 12.88 2.46
N ALA A 30 2.24 12.62 1.55
CA ALA A 30 2.93 13.69 0.81
C ALA A 30 1.98 14.47 -0.11
N TYR A 31 0.94 13.82 -0.66
CA TYR A 31 -0.08 14.50 -1.46
C TYR A 31 -0.95 15.42 -0.61
N ASN A 32 -1.48 14.89 0.50
CA ASN A 32 -2.29 15.63 1.45
C ASN A 32 -2.29 14.93 2.82
N LYS A 33 -1.48 15.44 3.75
CA LYS A 33 -1.36 14.91 5.11
C LYS A 33 -2.68 14.98 5.88
N GLU A 34 -3.44 16.04 5.71
CA GLU A 34 -4.74 16.23 6.39
C GLU A 34 -5.80 15.24 5.91
N ARG A 35 -5.59 14.58 4.77
CA ARG A 35 -6.50 13.61 4.18
C ARG A 35 -6.06 12.16 4.40
N PHE A 36 -4.75 11.91 4.39
CA PHE A 36 -4.17 10.55 4.39
C PHE A 36 -3.43 10.18 5.67
N SER A 37 -3.32 11.08 6.65
CA SER A 37 -2.78 10.70 7.96
C SER A 37 -3.76 9.81 8.71
N PHE A 38 -3.25 8.82 9.45
CA PHE A 38 -4.07 7.94 10.30
C PHE A 38 -4.96 8.71 11.28
N ALA A 39 -4.45 9.81 11.85
CA ALA A 39 -5.22 10.69 12.73
C ALA A 39 -6.41 11.33 11.99
N SER A 40 -6.19 11.79 10.76
CA SER A 40 -7.26 12.33 9.90
C SER A 40 -8.30 11.26 9.53
N LEU A 41 -7.85 10.03 9.23
CA LEU A 41 -8.76 8.92 8.94
C LEU A 41 -9.65 8.63 10.15
N LEU A 42 -9.06 8.54 11.35
CA LEU A 42 -9.80 8.32 12.59
C LEU A 42 -10.78 9.47 12.88
N GLN A 43 -10.34 10.72 12.74
CA GLN A 43 -11.21 11.88 12.95
C GLN A 43 -12.38 11.89 11.96
N SER A 44 -12.12 11.63 10.67
CA SER A 44 -13.15 11.53 9.64
C SER A 44 -14.17 10.43 9.95
N ALA A 45 -13.72 9.30 10.52
CA ALA A 45 -14.60 8.23 10.96
C ALA A 45 -15.54 8.67 12.09
N ILE A 46 -15.06 9.50 13.01
CA ILE A 46 -15.84 10.06 14.11
C ILE A 46 -16.85 11.07 13.58
N ASP A 47 -16.40 12.03 12.76
CA ASP A 47 -17.23 13.10 12.22
C ASP A 47 -18.39 12.57 11.36
N LYS A 48 -18.14 11.48 10.62
CA LYS A 48 -19.14 10.80 9.79
C LYS A 48 -20.01 9.80 10.56
N GLY A 49 -19.78 9.63 11.86
CA GLY A 49 -20.52 8.69 12.70
C GLY A 49 -20.25 7.21 12.37
N ILE A 50 -19.19 6.91 11.61
CA ILE A 50 -18.75 5.53 11.32
C ILE A 50 -18.26 4.89 12.64
N ILE A 51 -17.44 5.63 13.39
CA ILE A 51 -17.04 5.27 14.75
C ILE A 51 -17.68 6.26 15.71
N LYS A 52 -18.58 5.77 16.57
CA LYS A 52 -19.21 6.63 17.57
C LYS A 52 -18.16 7.13 18.58
N GLU A 53 -18.17 8.43 18.84
CA GLU A 53 -17.32 9.03 19.88
C GLU A 53 -17.59 8.36 21.24
N ASN A 54 -16.52 8.13 21.99
CA ASN A 54 -16.52 7.41 23.28
C ASN A 54 -17.05 5.96 23.24
N SER A 55 -17.24 5.37 22.06
CA SER A 55 -17.46 3.92 21.92
C SER A 55 -16.25 3.11 22.42
N LYS A 56 -16.45 1.80 22.65
CA LYS A 56 -15.35 0.88 23.01
C LYS A 56 -14.18 0.97 22.04
N ILE A 57 -14.47 0.98 20.73
CA ILE A 57 -13.44 1.09 19.67
C ILE A 57 -12.69 2.42 19.78
N HIS A 58 -13.40 3.55 19.92
CA HIS A 58 -12.76 4.86 20.08
C HIS A 58 -11.88 4.91 21.34
N GLN A 59 -12.34 4.34 22.45
CA GLN A 59 -11.57 4.26 23.68
C GLN A 59 -10.30 3.40 23.52
N ILE A 60 -10.32 2.35 22.69
CA ILE A 60 -9.12 1.55 22.42
C ILE A 60 -8.07 2.39 21.68
N PHE A 61 -8.45 3.15 20.64
CA PHE A 61 -7.54 4.10 19.99
C PHE A 61 -6.93 5.08 21.00
N LYS A 62 -7.78 5.73 21.80
CA LYS A 62 -7.38 6.72 22.80
C LYS A 62 -6.43 6.14 23.85
N ASN A 63 -6.78 4.99 24.43
CA ASN A 63 -6.02 4.38 25.52
C ASN A 63 -4.67 3.81 25.08
N ASN A 64 -4.53 3.45 23.80
CA ASN A 64 -3.27 2.99 23.21
C ASN A 64 -2.48 4.12 22.54
N ASN A 65 -2.97 5.38 22.59
CA ASN A 65 -2.35 6.53 21.95
C ASN A 65 -1.99 6.30 20.46
N THR A 66 -2.87 5.58 19.75
CA THR A 66 -2.66 5.26 18.33
C THR A 66 -3.83 5.74 17.49
N SER A 67 -3.58 5.97 16.21
CA SER A 67 -4.62 6.14 15.17
C SER A 67 -4.50 5.09 14.09
N ASP A 68 -3.58 4.12 14.25
CA ASP A 68 -3.33 3.05 13.30
C ASP A 68 -4.41 1.97 13.45
N PHE A 69 -5.25 1.82 12.43
CA PHE A 69 -6.37 0.89 12.44
C PHE A 69 -5.88 -0.57 12.50
N GLU A 70 -4.78 -0.89 11.84
CA GLU A 70 -4.23 -2.26 11.84
C GLU A 70 -3.69 -2.63 13.22
N GLU A 71 -3.13 -1.66 13.95
CA GLU A 71 -2.70 -1.84 15.33
C GLU A 71 -3.89 -2.15 16.25
N VAL A 72 -4.99 -1.41 16.14
CA VAL A 72 -6.19 -1.68 16.95
C VAL A 72 -6.84 -3.02 16.58
N VAL A 73 -6.86 -3.39 15.30
CA VAL A 73 -7.27 -4.74 14.87
C VAL A 73 -6.41 -5.82 15.55
N LYS A 74 -5.08 -5.64 15.55
CA LYS A 74 -4.14 -6.56 16.20
C LYS A 74 -4.41 -6.68 17.70
N ILE A 75 -4.66 -5.56 18.38
CA ILE A 75 -4.97 -5.53 19.81
C ILE A 75 -6.25 -6.32 20.10
N LEU A 76 -7.32 -6.10 19.33
CA LEU A 76 -8.60 -6.80 19.49
C LEU A 76 -8.45 -8.32 19.30
N GLU A 77 -7.76 -8.73 18.24
CA GLU A 77 -7.58 -10.15 17.92
C GLU A 77 -6.68 -10.87 18.93
N ASN A 78 -5.59 -10.24 19.38
CA ASN A 78 -4.71 -10.80 20.40
C ASN A 78 -5.41 -10.87 21.76
N THR A 79 -6.17 -9.83 22.12
CA THR A 79 -6.96 -9.82 23.36
C THR A 79 -7.99 -10.95 23.37
N SER A 80 -8.66 -11.21 22.24
CA SER A 80 -9.60 -12.34 22.11
C SER A 80 -8.92 -13.69 22.42
N LYS A 81 -7.72 -13.93 21.89
CA LYS A 81 -6.92 -15.14 22.19
C LYS A 81 -6.57 -15.24 23.68
N ILE A 82 -6.21 -14.13 24.32
CA ILE A 82 -5.86 -14.09 25.75
C ILE A 82 -7.10 -14.37 26.61
N ILE A 83 -8.22 -13.69 26.36
CA ILE A 83 -9.48 -13.87 27.11
C ILE A 83 -9.96 -15.32 27.03
N GLN A 84 -9.85 -15.95 25.86
CA GLN A 84 -10.21 -17.35 25.69
C GLN A 84 -9.46 -18.28 26.66
N ILE A 85 -8.19 -17.98 26.96
CA ILE A 85 -7.36 -18.78 27.89
C ILE A 85 -7.75 -18.52 29.35
N TYR A 86 -7.93 -17.26 29.73
CA TYR A 86 -8.12 -16.88 31.14
C TYR A 86 -9.55 -17.01 31.66
N THR A 87 -10.54 -16.69 30.83
CA THR A 87 -11.94 -16.63 31.29
C THR A 87 -12.86 -17.60 30.57
N GLN A 88 -12.45 -18.12 29.41
CA GLN A 88 -13.29 -18.91 28.51
C GLN A 88 -14.62 -18.21 28.11
N ASP A 89 -14.66 -16.87 28.19
CA ASP A 89 -15.84 -16.10 27.81
C ASP A 89 -15.95 -16.02 26.28
N GLU A 90 -16.64 -17.01 25.70
CA GLU A 90 -16.87 -17.08 24.25
C GLU A 90 -17.62 -15.87 23.70
N LYS A 91 -18.51 -15.28 24.50
CA LYS A 91 -19.34 -14.14 24.05
C LYS A 91 -18.46 -12.91 23.87
N LEU A 92 -17.58 -12.64 24.83
CA LEU A 92 -16.62 -11.55 24.72
C LEU A 92 -15.60 -11.80 23.60
N CYS A 93 -15.11 -13.04 23.45
CA CYS A 93 -14.19 -13.40 22.36
C CYS A 93 -14.83 -13.14 20.99
N LYS A 94 -16.09 -13.55 20.79
CA LYS A 94 -16.85 -13.29 19.55
C LYS A 94 -17.04 -11.79 19.32
N GLN A 95 -17.40 -11.03 20.36
CA GLN A 95 -17.54 -9.58 20.25
C GLN A 95 -16.24 -8.89 19.79
N LEU A 96 -15.10 -9.25 20.37
CA LEU A 96 -13.80 -8.65 19.98
C LEU A 96 -13.44 -8.95 18.52
N LEU A 97 -13.71 -10.16 18.04
CA LEU A 97 -13.48 -10.55 16.65
C LEU A 97 -14.47 -9.88 15.68
N GLU A 98 -15.72 -9.66 16.09
CA GLU A 98 -16.69 -8.89 15.32
C GLU A 98 -16.29 -7.41 15.22
N ASP A 99 -15.82 -6.82 16.32
CA ASP A 99 -15.34 -5.45 16.35
C ASP A 99 -14.08 -5.28 15.49
N SER A 100 -13.18 -6.28 15.47
CA SER A 100 -12.01 -6.25 14.56
C SER A 100 -12.41 -6.33 13.09
N LYS A 101 -13.41 -7.16 12.74
CA LYS A 101 -13.96 -7.24 11.38
C LYS A 101 -14.61 -5.93 10.96
N LYS A 102 -15.43 -5.32 11.82
CA LYS A 102 -16.05 -4.02 11.57
C LYS A 102 -15.00 -2.93 11.36
N LEU A 103 -13.94 -2.94 12.16
CA LEU A 103 -12.88 -1.95 12.02
C LEU A 103 -12.15 -2.04 10.67
N LYS A 104 -11.95 -3.26 10.13
CA LYS A 104 -11.42 -3.45 8.78
C LYS A 104 -12.36 -2.90 7.71
N GLN A 105 -13.66 -3.10 7.86
CA GLN A 105 -14.67 -2.55 6.95
C GLN A 105 -14.69 -1.01 7.02
N PHE A 106 -14.68 -0.45 8.23
CA PHE A 106 -14.60 1.00 8.43
C PHE A 106 -13.36 1.60 7.78
N LEU A 107 -12.21 0.93 7.86
CA LEU A 107 -11.00 1.40 7.20
C LEU A 107 -11.20 1.54 5.68
N VAL A 108 -11.86 0.58 5.03
CA VAL A 108 -12.19 0.66 3.60
C VAL A 108 -13.16 1.82 3.33
N ASP A 109 -14.19 1.97 4.15
CA ASP A 109 -15.16 3.06 4.01
C ASP A 109 -14.49 4.43 4.14
N ILE A 110 -13.61 4.60 5.13
CA ILE A 110 -12.91 5.85 5.42
C ILE A 110 -11.93 6.20 4.29
N ILE A 111 -11.13 5.23 3.82
CA ILE A 111 -10.19 5.45 2.71
C ILE A 111 -10.97 5.83 1.45
N THR A 112 -12.03 5.10 1.11
CA THR A 112 -12.91 5.42 -0.04
C THR A 112 -13.45 6.84 0.03
N ASN A 113 -13.93 7.23 1.21
CA ASN A 113 -14.45 8.56 1.50
C ASN A 113 -13.40 9.68 1.41
N ASN A 114 -12.15 9.36 1.73
CA ASN A 114 -11.02 10.28 1.70
C ASN A 114 -10.30 10.29 0.35
N HIS A 115 -10.89 9.79 -0.74
CA HIS A 115 -10.32 9.92 -2.09
C HIS A 115 -10.96 11.01 -2.95
N PRO A 116 -10.15 11.74 -3.76
CA PRO A 116 -10.66 12.55 -4.84
C PRO A 116 -11.70 11.78 -5.66
N GLU A 117 -12.80 12.43 -6.00
CA GLU A 117 -13.81 11.80 -6.85
C GLU A 117 -13.30 11.68 -8.28
N LYS A 118 -12.51 12.66 -8.73
CA LYS A 118 -12.06 12.73 -10.12
C LYS A 118 -10.55 12.91 -10.23
N ILE A 119 -10.02 12.35 -11.31
CA ILE A 119 -8.64 12.48 -11.75
C ILE A 119 -8.19 13.95 -11.92
N THR A 120 -9.15 14.83 -12.24
CA THR A 120 -8.94 16.28 -12.44
C THR A 120 -8.61 17.04 -11.17
N GLU A 121 -8.81 16.45 -9.99
CA GLU A 121 -8.44 17.08 -8.72
C GLU A 121 -6.92 17.08 -8.48
N ILE A 122 -6.17 16.19 -9.14
CA ILE A 122 -4.71 16.25 -9.14
C ILE A 122 -4.30 17.30 -10.17
N SER A 123 -3.71 18.42 -9.72
CA SER A 123 -3.23 19.46 -10.63
C SER A 123 -2.15 18.91 -11.59
N ASP A 124 -1.97 19.58 -12.74
CA ASP A 124 -0.96 19.15 -13.72
C ASP A 124 0.46 19.20 -13.15
N ASP A 125 0.81 20.22 -12.36
CA ASP A 125 2.13 20.32 -11.70
C ASP A 125 2.39 19.12 -10.77
N LYS A 126 1.43 18.82 -9.86
CA LYS A 126 1.53 17.68 -8.95
C LYS A 126 1.66 16.35 -9.68
N PHE A 127 0.89 16.22 -10.76
CA PHE A 127 0.93 15.07 -11.64
C PHE A 127 2.30 14.91 -12.30
N PHE A 128 2.86 15.96 -12.92
CA PHE A 128 4.14 15.87 -13.62
C PHE A 128 5.30 15.60 -12.67
N LEU A 129 5.34 16.23 -11.49
CA LEU A 129 6.33 15.92 -10.46
C LEU A 129 6.28 14.44 -10.06
N THR A 130 5.08 13.91 -9.88
CA THR A 130 4.90 12.50 -9.52
C THR A 130 5.29 11.57 -10.66
N ILE A 131 4.95 11.90 -11.91
CA ILE A 131 5.39 11.13 -13.08
C ILE A 131 6.92 11.15 -13.21
N ASP A 132 7.55 12.30 -13.05
CA ASP A 132 9.01 12.44 -13.09
C ASP A 132 9.69 11.61 -12.01
N PHE A 133 9.08 11.46 -10.85
CA PHE A 133 9.55 10.56 -9.81
C PHE A 133 9.38 9.08 -10.19
N ILE A 134 8.15 8.65 -10.53
CA ILE A 134 7.87 7.22 -10.70
C ILE A 134 8.42 6.64 -12.00
N LYS A 135 8.67 7.46 -13.03
CA LYS A 135 9.24 7.02 -14.31
C LYS A 135 10.70 6.60 -14.19
N GLU A 136 11.40 6.90 -13.09
CA GLU A 136 12.77 6.44 -12.87
C GLU A 136 12.85 4.94 -12.58
N TYR A 137 11.73 4.29 -12.25
CA TYR A 137 11.71 2.93 -11.71
C TYR A 137 11.17 1.91 -12.68
N LYS A 138 11.82 0.74 -12.76
CA LYS A 138 11.39 -0.36 -13.61
C LYS A 138 10.06 -0.93 -13.13
N ASN A 139 10.00 -1.30 -11.85
CA ASN A 139 8.80 -1.78 -11.18
C ASN A 139 8.45 -0.87 -9.99
N ILE A 140 7.16 -0.69 -9.77
CA ILE A 140 6.58 0.02 -8.63
C ILE A 140 5.72 -0.97 -7.86
N TYR A 141 6.03 -1.12 -6.59
CA TYR A 141 5.29 -1.91 -5.63
C TYR A 141 4.62 -0.95 -4.66
N SER A 142 3.31 -1.07 -4.47
CA SER A 142 2.54 -0.22 -3.57
C SER A 142 2.00 -1.06 -2.42
N LEU A 143 2.25 -0.59 -1.20
CA LEU A 143 1.54 -1.03 0.02
C LEU A 143 0.27 -0.20 0.25
N ASN A 144 0.07 0.84 -0.55
CA ASN A 144 -1.05 1.74 -0.39
C ASN A 144 -2.30 1.17 -1.02
N TYR A 145 -3.38 1.32 -0.26
CA TYR A 145 -4.72 0.92 -0.64
C TYR A 145 -5.45 1.96 -1.50
N ASP A 146 -4.94 3.19 -1.47
CA ASP A 146 -5.54 4.33 -2.12
C ASP A 146 -5.51 4.30 -3.66
N LEU A 147 -6.20 5.27 -4.24
CA LEU A 147 -6.30 5.46 -5.68
C LEU A 147 -5.27 6.43 -6.27
N LEU A 148 -4.34 7.00 -5.50
CA LEU A 148 -3.46 8.07 -6.01
C LEU A 148 -2.51 7.55 -7.09
N LEU A 149 -1.85 6.42 -6.85
CA LEU A 149 -0.97 5.81 -7.86
C LEU A 149 -1.78 5.44 -9.12
N TYR A 150 -2.94 4.79 -8.93
CA TYR A 150 -3.84 4.44 -10.03
C TYR A 150 -4.21 5.68 -10.86
N TRP A 151 -4.71 6.74 -10.22
CA TRP A 151 -5.13 7.96 -10.90
C TRP A 151 -3.99 8.63 -11.66
N THR A 152 -2.80 8.69 -11.07
CA THR A 152 -1.61 9.20 -11.74
C THR A 152 -1.30 8.39 -13.00
N THR A 153 -1.32 7.05 -12.94
CA THR A 153 -1.06 6.22 -14.12
C THR A 153 -2.15 6.30 -15.18
N GLU A 154 -3.43 6.43 -14.81
CA GLU A 154 -4.53 6.65 -15.76
C GLU A 154 -4.42 8.01 -16.44
N LYS A 155 -4.06 9.07 -15.70
CA LYS A 155 -3.92 10.44 -16.24
C LYS A 155 -2.79 10.48 -17.27
N LEU A 156 -1.69 9.77 -17.00
CA LEU A 156 -0.61 9.60 -17.97
C LEU A 156 -1.10 8.88 -19.24
N ARG A 157 -1.81 7.75 -19.11
CA ARG A 157 -2.38 7.02 -20.25
C ARG A 157 -3.30 7.91 -21.08
N GLU A 158 -4.16 8.71 -20.44
CA GLU A 158 -5.04 9.66 -21.12
C GLU A 158 -4.25 10.74 -21.88
N LYS A 159 -3.25 11.36 -21.25
CA LYS A 159 -2.40 12.38 -21.88
C LYS A 159 -1.58 11.82 -23.05
N ILE A 160 -1.07 10.59 -22.96
CA ILE A 160 -0.40 9.90 -24.07
C ILE A 160 -1.38 9.64 -25.22
N LYS A 161 -2.58 9.10 -24.92
CA LYS A 161 -3.63 8.84 -25.93
C LYS A 161 -4.05 10.12 -26.65
N ASN A 162 -4.15 11.23 -25.92
CA ASN A 162 -4.50 12.54 -26.45
C ASN A 162 -3.31 13.28 -27.11
N LYS A 163 -2.14 12.62 -27.25
CA LYS A 163 -0.91 13.18 -27.82
C LYS A 163 -0.38 14.44 -27.11
N GLN A 164 -0.76 14.63 -25.85
CA GLN A 164 -0.23 15.71 -25.00
C GLN A 164 1.17 15.38 -24.48
N ILE A 165 1.49 14.09 -24.37
CA ILE A 165 2.81 13.57 -24.02
C ILE A 165 3.25 12.66 -25.18
N GLN A 166 4.39 13.00 -25.80
CA GLN A 166 4.95 12.24 -26.92
C GLN A 166 5.77 11.02 -26.45
N ASP A 167 6.31 11.10 -25.23
CA ASP A 167 7.03 10.00 -24.61
C ASP A 167 6.07 8.89 -24.19
N SER A 168 5.97 7.85 -25.02
CA SER A 168 5.24 6.62 -24.74
C SER A 168 6.14 5.50 -24.23
N THR A 169 7.42 5.78 -23.97
CA THR A 169 8.42 4.73 -23.68
C THR A 169 8.16 4.02 -22.35
N LYS A 170 7.39 4.63 -21.44
CA LYS A 170 7.07 4.04 -20.14
C LYS A 170 5.57 4.10 -19.84
N VAL A 171 4.89 2.99 -20.11
CA VAL A 171 3.51 2.74 -19.68
C VAL A 171 3.55 1.84 -18.44
N PHE A 172 2.83 2.25 -17.39
CA PHE A 172 2.66 1.43 -16.19
C PHE A 172 1.62 0.35 -16.46
N ILE A 173 1.95 -0.93 -16.23
CA ILE A 173 1.11 -2.09 -16.52
C ILE A 173 0.88 -2.85 -15.20
N ASP A 174 -0.39 -3.05 -14.85
CA ASP A 174 -0.81 -3.67 -13.57
C ASP A 174 -1.24 -5.14 -13.71
N GLY A 175 -1.13 -5.71 -14.91
CA GLY A 175 -1.48 -7.11 -15.19
C GLY A 175 -2.96 -7.36 -15.45
N PHE A 176 -3.79 -6.33 -15.49
CA PHE A 176 -5.21 -6.48 -15.78
C PHE A 176 -5.53 -6.17 -17.25
N CYS A 177 -6.34 -7.01 -17.88
CA CYS A 177 -6.75 -6.90 -19.28
C CYS A 177 -8.26 -7.17 -19.43
N ASN A 178 -8.80 -7.10 -20.66
CA ASN A 178 -10.21 -7.40 -20.87
C ASN A 178 -10.49 -8.88 -20.64
N GLY A 179 -11.50 -9.19 -19.82
CA GLY A 179 -11.98 -10.55 -19.63
C GLY A 179 -12.60 -11.13 -20.91
N LYS A 180 -12.80 -12.45 -20.93
CA LYS A 180 -13.29 -13.19 -22.12
C LYS A 180 -14.59 -12.62 -22.70
N ASN A 181 -15.51 -12.21 -21.83
CA ASN A 181 -16.80 -11.66 -22.23
C ASN A 181 -16.75 -10.17 -22.55
N GLY A 182 -15.58 -9.55 -22.45
CA GLY A 182 -15.36 -8.12 -22.68
C GLY A 182 -15.95 -7.21 -21.61
N ASN A 183 -16.90 -7.64 -20.78
CA ASN A 183 -17.62 -6.79 -19.83
C ASN A 183 -16.76 -6.30 -18.66
N GLU A 184 -15.83 -7.14 -18.20
CA GLU A 184 -14.99 -6.85 -17.04
C GLU A 184 -13.52 -6.72 -17.43
N VAL A 185 -12.75 -6.08 -16.55
CA VAL A 185 -11.29 -6.01 -16.64
C VAL A 185 -10.77 -6.94 -15.56
N VAL A 186 -10.04 -7.98 -15.96
CA VAL A 186 -9.68 -9.12 -15.11
C VAL A 186 -8.17 -9.26 -15.04
N PHE A 187 -7.66 -9.80 -13.94
CA PHE A 187 -6.26 -10.10 -13.78
C PHE A 187 -5.87 -11.29 -14.66
N ASP A 188 -4.88 -11.10 -15.54
CA ASP A 188 -4.29 -12.19 -16.30
C ASP A 188 -3.09 -12.77 -15.56
N ASN A 189 -3.23 -13.99 -15.06
CA ASN A 189 -2.16 -14.69 -14.34
C ASN A 189 -0.94 -15.00 -15.24
N ASN A 190 -1.09 -14.93 -16.56
CA ASN A 190 0.00 -15.07 -17.53
C ASN A 190 0.53 -13.72 -18.02
N SER A 191 0.09 -12.61 -17.41
CA SER A 191 0.52 -11.28 -17.84
C SER A 191 2.03 -11.11 -17.68
N HIS A 192 2.66 -10.59 -18.74
CA HIS A 192 4.09 -10.32 -18.80
C HIS A 192 4.35 -8.82 -18.93
N GLY A 193 5.49 -8.37 -18.41
CA GLY A 193 5.86 -6.95 -18.48
C GLY A 193 5.10 -6.06 -17.50
N ASN A 194 4.50 -6.61 -16.44
CA ASN A 194 3.90 -5.82 -15.37
C ASN A 194 4.98 -4.95 -14.70
N THR A 195 4.63 -3.70 -14.47
CA THR A 195 5.50 -2.68 -13.86
C THR A 195 4.85 -2.01 -12.65
N CYS A 196 3.58 -2.28 -12.37
CA CYS A 196 2.85 -1.77 -11.21
C CYS A 196 2.19 -2.92 -10.44
N PHE A 197 2.41 -2.98 -9.13
CA PHE A 197 1.99 -4.10 -8.27
C PHE A 197 1.40 -3.57 -6.96
N TYR A 198 0.14 -3.88 -6.65
CA TYR A 198 -0.50 -3.50 -5.38
C TYR A 198 -0.42 -4.66 -4.39
N LEU A 199 0.65 -4.70 -3.58
CA LEU A 199 1.01 -5.81 -2.69
C LEU A 199 -0.02 -6.07 -1.59
N HIS A 200 -0.70 -5.02 -1.13
CA HIS A 200 -1.75 -5.10 -0.12
C HIS A 200 -3.15 -4.91 -0.72
N GLY A 201 -3.25 -4.95 -2.04
CA GLY A 201 -4.47 -4.65 -2.79
C GLY A 201 -4.73 -3.15 -2.92
N ALA A 202 -5.88 -2.78 -3.46
CA ALA A 202 -6.27 -1.40 -3.72
C ALA A 202 -7.78 -1.26 -3.88
N LEU A 203 -8.32 -0.06 -3.64
CA LEU A 203 -9.77 0.22 -3.70
C LEU A 203 -10.48 -0.12 -5.02
N HIS A 204 -9.72 -0.26 -6.11
CA HIS A 204 -10.23 -0.55 -7.45
C HIS A 204 -10.12 -2.04 -7.82
N ILE A 205 -9.59 -2.89 -6.94
CA ILE A 205 -9.36 -4.33 -7.18
C ILE A 205 -10.33 -5.13 -6.32
N PHE A 206 -11.05 -6.09 -6.90
CA PHE A 206 -12.05 -6.91 -6.22
C PHE A 206 -11.87 -8.38 -6.57
N ASP A 207 -12.35 -9.26 -5.70
CA ASP A 207 -12.33 -10.71 -5.88
C ASP A 207 -13.75 -11.18 -6.16
N SER A 208 -14.03 -11.69 -7.37
CA SER A 208 -15.35 -12.26 -7.74
C SER A 208 -15.46 -13.74 -7.35
N GLY A 209 -14.40 -14.33 -6.78
CA GLY A 209 -14.30 -15.74 -6.43
C GLY A 209 -13.65 -16.57 -7.54
N ASP A 210 -14.08 -16.40 -8.79
CA ASP A 210 -13.50 -17.06 -9.97
C ASP A 210 -12.42 -16.23 -10.66
N GLU A 211 -12.50 -14.90 -10.58
CA GLU A 211 -11.56 -13.96 -11.20
C GLU A 211 -11.23 -12.80 -10.23
N ILE A 212 -10.07 -12.16 -10.44
CA ILE A 212 -9.77 -10.89 -9.79
C ILE A 212 -10.12 -9.78 -10.77
N ILE A 213 -11.06 -8.92 -10.40
CA ILE A 213 -11.62 -7.89 -11.26
C ILE A 213 -11.09 -6.51 -10.87
N LYS A 214 -10.92 -5.63 -11.86
CA LYS A 214 -10.51 -4.24 -11.69
C LYS A 214 -11.62 -3.30 -12.14
N LYS A 215 -12.08 -2.44 -11.24
CA LYS A 215 -12.96 -1.32 -11.59
C LYS A 215 -12.16 -0.27 -12.34
N THR A 216 -12.73 0.27 -13.41
CA THR A 216 -12.03 1.21 -14.30
C THR A 216 -12.91 2.42 -14.61
N TYR A 217 -12.32 3.60 -14.47
CA TYR A 217 -12.97 4.85 -14.87
C TYR A 217 -13.07 4.96 -16.38
N SER A 218 -11.98 4.65 -17.08
CA SER A 218 -11.82 4.79 -18.54
C SER A 218 -12.84 3.98 -19.36
N ARG A 219 -13.46 2.95 -18.78
CA ARG A 219 -14.50 2.13 -19.43
C ARG A 219 -15.92 2.55 -19.10
N THR A 220 -16.16 3.01 -17.88
CA THR A 220 -17.52 3.26 -17.37
C THR A 220 -17.91 4.73 -17.37
N GLY A 221 -16.93 5.64 -17.39
CA GLY A 221 -17.11 7.06 -17.13
C GLY A 221 -17.53 7.39 -15.69
N LYS A 222 -17.68 6.37 -14.82
CA LYS A 222 -18.08 6.53 -13.42
C LYS A 222 -16.84 6.68 -12.53
N PRO A 223 -16.79 7.68 -11.63
CA PRO A 223 -15.76 7.79 -10.59
C PRO A 223 -15.50 6.47 -9.87
N LEU A 224 -14.22 6.12 -9.64
CA LEU A 224 -13.89 4.89 -8.93
C LEU A 224 -14.43 4.88 -7.50
N LYS A 225 -14.40 6.02 -6.80
CA LYS A 225 -15.00 6.14 -5.47
C LYS A 225 -16.47 5.66 -5.47
N ARG A 226 -17.26 6.12 -6.45
CA ARG A 226 -18.67 5.72 -6.60
C ARG A 226 -18.81 4.23 -6.95
N GLN A 227 -17.96 3.72 -7.83
CA GLN A 227 -17.96 2.28 -8.14
C GLN A 227 -17.63 1.46 -6.88
N THR A 228 -16.65 1.88 -6.08
CA THR A 228 -16.29 1.23 -4.82
C THR A 228 -17.45 1.32 -3.81
N GLU A 229 -18.11 2.46 -3.66
CA GLU A 229 -19.31 2.59 -2.81
C GLU A 229 -20.46 1.67 -3.26
N GLU A 230 -20.71 1.56 -4.58
CA GLU A 230 -21.69 0.63 -5.14
C GLU A 230 -21.36 -0.85 -4.79
N GLU A 231 -20.08 -1.22 -4.79
CA GLU A 231 -19.62 -2.57 -4.38
C GLU A 231 -19.77 -2.80 -2.87
N LEU A 232 -19.36 -1.83 -2.05
CA LEU A 232 -19.47 -1.90 -0.59
C LEU A 232 -20.92 -2.07 -0.14
N ASN A 233 -21.85 -1.33 -0.76
CA ASN A 233 -23.29 -1.46 -0.50
C ASN A 233 -23.84 -2.85 -0.86
N ASN A 234 -23.18 -3.59 -1.75
CA ASN A 234 -23.50 -4.96 -2.11
C ASN A 234 -22.73 -6.00 -1.28
N ASN A 235 -22.11 -5.59 -0.16
CA ASN A 235 -21.23 -6.41 0.68
C ASN A 235 -20.03 -7.02 -0.07
N ARG A 236 -19.60 -6.38 -1.16
CA ARG A 236 -18.39 -6.76 -1.90
C ARG A 236 -17.28 -5.77 -1.57
N TYR A 237 -16.26 -6.28 -0.91
CA TYR A 237 -15.14 -5.47 -0.45
C TYR A 237 -13.96 -5.57 -1.43
N PRO A 238 -13.19 -4.48 -1.62
CA PRO A 238 -11.95 -4.54 -2.37
C PRO A 238 -10.98 -5.56 -1.78
N VAL A 239 -10.12 -6.10 -2.63
CA VAL A 239 -8.94 -6.85 -2.22
C VAL A 239 -8.05 -5.90 -1.41
N PHE A 240 -7.86 -6.22 -0.13
CA PHE A 240 -7.24 -5.33 0.84
C PHE A 240 -6.65 -6.13 2.01
N VAL A 241 -5.41 -5.84 2.44
CA VAL A 241 -4.66 -6.65 3.43
C VAL A 241 -4.44 -5.92 4.77
N SER A 242 -5.50 -5.80 5.58
CA SER A 242 -5.47 -5.17 6.91
C SER A 242 -5.53 -6.12 8.11
N GLU A 243 -5.01 -7.33 7.94
CA GLU A 243 -4.94 -8.25 9.06
C GLU A 243 -3.94 -7.75 10.11
N GLY A 244 -4.23 -7.98 11.39
CA GLY A 244 -3.45 -7.40 12.49
C GLY A 244 -2.04 -7.98 12.63
N THR A 245 -1.76 -9.15 12.04
CA THR A 245 -0.44 -9.80 12.09
C THR A 245 0.09 -10.12 10.70
N SER A 246 1.42 -10.12 10.56
CA SER A 246 2.10 -10.43 9.30
C SER A 246 1.72 -11.82 8.75
N GLU A 247 1.57 -12.83 9.62
CA GLU A 247 1.19 -14.20 9.20
C GLU A 247 -0.23 -14.27 8.60
N GLN A 248 -1.19 -13.55 9.18
CA GLN A 248 -2.54 -13.46 8.62
C GLN A 248 -2.52 -12.71 7.27
N LYS A 249 -1.75 -11.60 7.19
CA LYS A 249 -1.56 -10.86 5.94
C LYS A 249 -0.96 -11.76 4.85
N LYS A 250 0.09 -12.50 5.17
CA LYS A 250 0.74 -13.48 4.28
C LYS A 250 -0.20 -14.57 3.82
N THR A 251 -1.02 -15.12 4.72
CA THR A 251 -2.05 -16.11 4.38
C THR A 251 -3.01 -15.55 3.34
N LYS A 252 -3.53 -14.33 3.55
CA LYS A 252 -4.43 -13.66 2.60
C LYS A 252 -3.76 -13.41 1.25
N ILE A 253 -2.50 -12.98 1.26
CA ILE A 253 -1.70 -12.75 0.05
C ILE A 253 -1.55 -14.03 -0.75
N ILE A 254 -1.21 -15.16 -0.11
CA ILE A 254 -0.99 -16.45 -0.79
C ILE A 254 -2.27 -16.98 -1.43
N HIS A 255 -3.42 -16.82 -0.77
CA HIS A 255 -4.71 -17.35 -1.24
C HIS A 255 -5.41 -16.46 -2.27
N ASN A 256 -4.97 -15.22 -2.49
CA ASN A 256 -5.49 -14.36 -3.54
C ASN A 256 -4.54 -14.36 -4.75
N ALA A 257 -5.06 -14.70 -5.94
CA ALA A 257 -4.24 -14.89 -7.14
C ALA A 257 -3.40 -13.64 -7.50
N TYR A 258 -3.99 -12.45 -7.41
CA TYR A 258 -3.32 -11.19 -7.73
C TYR A 258 -2.27 -10.80 -6.69
N LEU A 259 -2.62 -10.88 -5.40
CA LEU A 259 -1.68 -10.55 -4.33
C LEU A 259 -0.48 -11.49 -4.33
N ASN A 260 -0.71 -12.79 -4.53
CA ASN A 260 0.35 -13.79 -4.63
C ASN A 260 1.28 -13.51 -5.82
N HIS A 261 0.74 -13.10 -6.97
CA HIS A 261 1.53 -12.65 -8.12
C HIS A 261 2.42 -11.46 -7.78
N CYS A 262 1.85 -10.43 -7.14
CA CYS A 262 2.60 -9.25 -6.71
C CYS A 262 3.72 -9.62 -5.73
N TYR A 263 3.42 -10.48 -4.76
CA TYR A 263 4.38 -10.95 -3.77
C TYR A 263 5.53 -11.74 -4.41
N LYS A 264 5.23 -12.71 -5.29
CA LYS A 264 6.24 -13.47 -6.04
C LYS A 264 7.10 -12.57 -6.93
N SER A 265 6.51 -11.55 -7.53
CA SER A 265 7.24 -10.53 -8.28
C SER A 265 8.26 -9.83 -7.38
N LEU A 266 7.87 -9.35 -6.20
CA LEU A 266 8.78 -8.73 -5.24
C LEU A 266 9.89 -9.68 -4.76
N CYS A 267 9.59 -10.96 -4.56
CA CYS A 267 10.63 -11.95 -4.22
C CYS A 267 11.61 -12.22 -5.37
N ALA A 268 11.25 -11.94 -6.62
CA ALA A 268 12.02 -12.31 -7.80
C ALA A 268 12.94 -11.20 -8.33
N ILE A 269 12.76 -9.95 -7.90
CA ILE A 269 13.53 -8.81 -8.44
C ILE A 269 15.01 -8.86 -8.07
N ASP A 270 15.81 -8.27 -8.95
CA ASP A 270 17.24 -8.01 -8.80
C ASP A 270 17.55 -6.51 -8.96
N GLY A 271 18.77 -6.10 -8.62
CA GLY A 271 19.21 -4.70 -8.73
C GLY A 271 19.02 -3.93 -7.43
N ASP A 272 18.42 -2.75 -7.51
CA ASP A 272 18.30 -1.80 -6.39
C ASP A 272 16.84 -1.56 -6.02
N LEU A 273 16.57 -1.37 -4.72
CA LEU A 273 15.25 -1.03 -4.20
C LEU A 273 15.29 0.33 -3.49
N VAL A 274 14.44 1.25 -3.93
CA VAL A 274 14.19 2.51 -3.22
C VAL A 274 12.85 2.40 -2.51
N VAL A 275 12.83 2.73 -1.22
CA VAL A 275 11.65 2.67 -0.36
C VAL A 275 11.25 4.09 0.01
N PHE A 276 10.01 4.47 -0.34
CA PHE A 276 9.47 5.79 -0.08
C PHE A 276 8.18 5.70 0.74
N GLY A 277 8.13 6.42 1.86
CA GLY A 277 6.91 6.57 2.64
C GLY A 277 6.53 5.39 3.53
N THR A 278 7.48 4.50 3.85
CA THR A 278 7.33 3.46 4.87
C THR A 278 8.69 3.07 5.44
N THR A 279 8.69 2.62 6.69
CA THR A 279 9.83 1.97 7.36
C THR A 279 9.59 0.47 7.58
N LEU A 280 8.58 -0.11 6.90
CA LEU A 280 8.23 -1.53 7.00
C LEU A 280 8.02 -1.97 8.45
N LYS A 281 7.01 -1.40 9.12
CA LYS A 281 6.65 -1.72 10.51
C LYS A 281 6.48 -3.23 10.74
N SER A 282 6.43 -3.65 12.00
CA SER A 282 6.34 -5.09 12.38
C SER A 282 5.13 -5.85 11.80
N ASN A 283 4.03 -5.17 11.46
CA ASN A 283 2.88 -5.74 10.76
C ASN A 283 3.17 -6.07 9.28
N ASP A 284 4.28 -5.59 8.71
CA ASP A 284 4.70 -5.79 7.31
C ASP A 284 5.94 -6.70 7.17
N GLU A 285 6.19 -7.56 8.15
CA GLU A 285 7.32 -8.50 8.15
C GLU A 285 7.35 -9.41 6.90
N HIS A 286 6.21 -9.82 6.35
CA HIS A 286 6.13 -10.58 5.11
C HIS A 286 6.74 -9.82 3.91
N ILE A 287 6.66 -8.49 3.90
CA ILE A 287 7.31 -7.63 2.88
C ILE A 287 8.81 -7.56 3.13
N GLN A 288 9.23 -7.44 4.40
CA GLN A 288 10.64 -7.52 4.77
C GLN A 288 11.24 -8.84 4.27
N ASP A 289 10.58 -9.96 4.55
CA ASP A 289 11.00 -11.29 4.10
C ASP A 289 11.10 -11.39 2.58
N ALA A 290 10.13 -10.84 1.85
CA ALA A 290 10.16 -10.81 0.38
C ALA A 290 11.38 -10.04 -0.15
N ILE A 291 11.68 -8.88 0.45
CA ILE A 291 12.85 -8.07 0.08
C ILE A 291 14.15 -8.81 0.41
N LEU A 292 14.26 -9.41 1.61
CA LEU A 292 15.47 -10.11 2.05
C LEU A 292 15.73 -11.39 1.23
N THR A 293 14.69 -12.10 0.80
CA THR A 293 14.79 -13.28 -0.06
C THR A 293 15.08 -12.96 -1.53
N SER A 294 14.80 -11.73 -1.96
CA SER A 294 15.05 -11.29 -3.34
C SER A 294 16.54 -11.24 -3.72
N LYS A 295 16.82 -10.98 -5.01
CA LYS A 295 18.18 -10.79 -5.53
C LYS A 295 18.61 -9.32 -5.52
N ILE A 296 17.87 -8.45 -4.82
CA ILE A 296 18.28 -7.05 -4.60
C ILE A 296 19.63 -7.03 -3.88
N LYS A 297 20.46 -6.04 -4.23
CA LYS A 297 21.76 -5.81 -3.62
C LYS A 297 21.72 -4.62 -2.67
N ASN A 298 21.11 -3.52 -3.10
CA ASN A 298 21.08 -2.26 -2.36
C ASN A 298 19.63 -1.85 -2.06
N ILE A 299 19.40 -1.40 -0.83
CA ILE A 299 18.11 -0.89 -0.37
C ILE A 299 18.31 0.53 0.16
N TYR A 300 17.52 1.47 -0.35
CA TYR A 300 17.56 2.87 0.02
C TYR A 300 16.27 3.24 0.74
N PHE A 301 16.34 3.53 2.04
CA PHE A 301 15.18 3.95 2.83
C PHE A 301 15.08 5.47 2.90
N GLY A 302 13.95 6.01 2.46
CA GLY A 302 13.63 7.43 2.59
C GLY A 302 13.17 7.75 4.00
N VAL A 303 13.97 8.46 4.77
CA VAL A 303 13.70 8.83 6.17
C VAL A 303 13.87 10.34 6.37
N SER A 304 13.24 10.89 7.42
CA SER A 304 13.32 12.33 7.71
C SER A 304 14.59 12.73 8.46
N ASP A 305 15.20 11.76 9.14
CA ASP A 305 16.37 11.90 9.98
C ASP A 305 17.09 10.55 10.02
N LEU A 306 18.43 10.56 9.93
CA LEU A 306 19.24 9.36 9.85
C LEU A 306 19.15 8.52 11.13
N ASN A 307 19.31 9.14 12.30
CA ASN A 307 19.34 8.43 13.58
C ASN A 307 17.98 7.80 13.88
N LYS A 308 16.91 8.58 13.69
CA LYS A 308 15.54 8.07 13.85
C LYS A 308 15.22 6.95 12.85
N GLY A 309 15.64 7.12 11.59
CA GLY A 309 15.46 6.11 10.56
C GLY A 309 16.18 4.80 10.89
N GLN A 310 17.42 4.87 11.36
CA GLN A 310 18.18 3.70 11.83
C GLN A 310 17.48 3.01 12.99
N GLN A 311 16.95 3.77 13.96
CA GLN A 311 16.18 3.23 15.08
C GLN A 311 14.90 2.53 14.65
N GLU A 312 14.12 3.13 13.75
CA GLU A 312 12.87 2.55 13.24
C GLU A 312 13.10 1.28 12.41
N LEU A 313 14.29 1.12 11.82
CA LEU A 313 14.66 -0.02 10.97
C LEU A 313 15.63 -1.01 11.64
N LEU A 314 15.87 -0.90 12.96
CA LEU A 314 16.80 -1.79 13.68
C LEU A 314 16.47 -3.26 13.44
N ASP A 315 15.22 -3.66 13.66
CA ASP A 315 14.78 -5.05 13.48
C ASP A 315 15.06 -5.55 12.05
N PHE A 316 14.84 -4.71 11.04
CA PHE A 316 15.11 -5.06 9.64
C PHE A 316 16.62 -5.20 9.36
N ILE A 317 17.43 -4.28 9.90
CA ILE A 317 18.89 -4.31 9.77
C ILE A 317 19.47 -5.55 10.45
N GLU A 318 18.98 -5.90 11.64
CA GLU A 318 19.39 -7.10 12.37
C GLU A 318 19.03 -8.37 11.59
N LYS A 319 17.81 -8.48 11.08
CA LYS A 319 17.40 -9.57 10.20
C LYS A 319 18.33 -9.71 8.98
N ASN A 320 18.65 -8.60 8.32
CA ASN A 320 19.58 -8.57 7.20
C ASN A 320 21.01 -9.01 7.59
N ASN A 321 21.49 -8.57 8.76
CA ASN A 321 22.82 -8.91 9.26
C ASN A 321 22.96 -10.40 9.63
N ASN A 322 21.85 -11.04 10.03
CA ASN A 322 21.78 -12.45 10.35
C ASN A 322 21.73 -13.36 9.11
N LEU A 323 21.61 -12.82 7.90
CA LEU A 323 21.66 -13.61 6.67
C LEU A 323 23.07 -14.17 6.44
N GLU A 324 23.19 -15.49 6.27
CA GLU A 324 24.49 -16.13 5.98
C GLU A 324 25.05 -15.74 4.61
N LYS A 325 24.17 -15.47 3.63
CA LYS A 325 24.50 -15.13 2.24
C LYS A 325 23.54 -14.06 1.72
N ASN A 326 23.95 -13.34 0.67
CA ASN A 326 23.14 -12.31 0.01
C ASN A 326 22.68 -11.16 0.92
N LYS A 327 23.50 -10.79 1.92
CA LYS A 327 23.30 -9.60 2.74
C LYS A 327 23.11 -8.37 1.85
N LYS A 328 22.10 -7.57 2.17
CA LYS A 328 21.75 -6.35 1.46
C LYS A 328 22.58 -5.18 2.00
N GLN A 329 23.01 -4.27 1.14
CA GLN A 329 23.54 -2.99 1.56
C GLN A 329 22.36 -2.04 1.83
N ILE A 330 22.33 -1.45 3.01
CA ILE A 330 21.24 -0.57 3.45
C ILE A 330 21.77 0.86 3.51
N PHE A 331 21.08 1.76 2.81
CA PHE A 331 21.37 3.18 2.73
C PHE A 331 20.15 3.99 3.15
N PHE A 332 20.40 5.20 3.62
CA PHE A 332 19.36 6.14 4.04
C PHE A 332 19.47 7.42 3.22
N TYR A 333 18.32 7.96 2.83
CA TYR A 333 18.25 9.24 2.14
C TYR A 333 17.14 10.13 2.71
N ASP A 334 17.31 11.44 2.59
CA ASP A 334 16.29 12.41 2.98
C ASP A 334 15.13 12.34 2.01
N TYR A 335 13.99 11.78 2.44
CA TYR A 335 12.81 11.70 1.57
C TYR A 335 12.31 13.09 1.15
N LYS A 336 12.62 14.17 1.89
CA LYS A 336 12.20 15.54 1.56
C LYS A 336 12.91 16.08 0.31
N SER A 337 14.03 15.47 -0.08
CA SER A 337 14.72 15.80 -1.33
C SER A 337 14.04 15.22 -2.57
N VAL A 338 13.05 14.34 -2.40
CA VAL A 338 12.21 13.83 -3.49
C VAL A 338 11.17 14.89 -3.87
N LYS A 339 11.14 15.27 -5.14
CA LYS A 339 10.12 16.18 -5.68
C LYS A 339 8.90 15.37 -6.13
N ILE A 340 7.88 15.31 -5.28
CA ILE A 340 6.57 14.72 -5.58
C ILE A 340 5.46 15.63 -5.06
N TRP A 341 4.28 15.52 -5.66
CA TRP A 341 3.07 16.28 -5.32
C TRP A 341 3.27 17.79 -5.23
#